data_AF-A0A964K6L5-F1
#
_entry.id   AF-A0A964K6L5-F1
#
_cell.length_a   1.000
_cell.length_b   1.000
_cell.length_c   1.000
_cell.angle_alpha   90.00
_cell.angle_beta   90.00
_cell.angle_gamma   90.00
#
_symmetry.space_group_name_H-M   'P 1'
#
loop_
_entity.id
_entity.type
_entity.pdbx_description
1 polymer ?
#
loop_
_entity_poly.entity_id
_entity_poly.type
_entity_poly.pdbx_seq_one_letter_code
_entity_poly.pdbx_strand_id
1 'polypeptide(L)'
;MDRRGLCLKHIKGADSVGIEIGALDRPLIARSDADIRHVDHLDTAGLRDKYQLDTSVNCEGIVDVSYVWSNGSLRQAVGPDIFFDFAVASHVIEHAPNLIQWLSA
;
A
#
# COMPACT_ATOMS: atom_id res chain seq x y z
N MET A 1 0.71 -17.54 -13.97
CA MET A 1 0.33 -17.11 -12.62
C MET A 1 0.64 -15.64 -12.55
N ASP A 2 -0.36 -14.81 -12.24
CA ASP A 2 -0.14 -13.37 -12.09
C ASP A 2 0.43 -13.04 -10.70
N ARG A 3 0.85 -11.79 -10.50
CA ARG A 3 1.45 -11.33 -9.23
C ARG A 3 0.50 -11.55 -8.05
N ARG A 4 -0.78 -11.24 -8.25
CA ARG A 4 -1.83 -11.43 -7.24
C ARG A 4 -1.97 -12.89 -6.83
N GLY A 5 -2.03 -13.81 -7.79
CA GLY A 5 -2.10 -15.25 -7.51
C GLY A 5 -0.86 -15.80 -6.78
N LEU A 6 0.31 -15.18 -6.94
CA LEU A 6 1.50 -15.53 -6.14
C LEU A 6 1.36 -15.04 -4.70
N CYS A 7 0.97 -13.78 -4.48
CA CYS A 7 0.80 -13.22 -3.13
C CYS A 7 -0.24 -13.99 -2.31
N LEU A 8 -1.41 -14.26 -2.91
CA LEU A 8 -2.53 -14.90 -2.21
C LEU A 8 -2.24 -16.34 -1.75
N LYS A 9 -1.26 -17.03 -2.34
CA LYS A 9 -0.83 -18.36 -1.87
C LYS A 9 -0.21 -18.35 -0.47
N HIS A 10 0.27 -17.19 -0.04
CA HIS A 10 1.03 -17.04 1.21
C HIS A 10 0.26 -16.26 2.28
N ILE A 11 -0.89 -15.69 1.94
CA ILE A 11 -1.76 -14.96 2.88
C ILE A 11 -2.80 -15.94 3.44
N LYS A 12 -2.95 -15.97 4.77
CA LYS A 12 -3.86 -16.92 5.47
C LYS A 12 -5.33 -16.46 5.42
N GLY A 13 -5.81 -16.07 4.25
CA GLY A 13 -7.20 -15.68 4.01
C GLY A 13 -7.66 -14.41 4.76
N ALA A 14 -8.97 -14.23 4.80
CA ALA A 14 -9.65 -12.99 5.23
C ALA A 14 -9.36 -12.56 6.68
N ASP A 15 -8.93 -13.48 7.54
CA ASP A 15 -8.65 -13.22 8.95
C ASP A 15 -7.28 -12.55 9.18
N SER A 16 -6.43 -12.49 8.14
CA SER A 16 -5.12 -11.84 8.22
C SER A 16 -5.26 -10.31 8.08
N VAL A 17 -4.56 -9.57 8.93
CA VAL A 17 -4.49 -8.11 8.85
C VAL A 17 -3.24 -7.73 8.04
N GLY A 18 -3.44 -7.02 6.93
CA GLY A 18 -2.38 -6.67 5.99
C GLY A 18 -2.15 -5.18 5.85
N ILE A 19 -0.95 -4.81 5.40
CA ILE A 19 -0.67 -3.47 4.88
C ILE A 19 -0.16 -3.55 3.44
N GLU A 20 -0.75 -2.76 2.54
CA GLU A 20 -0.24 -2.56 1.18
C GLU A 20 0.30 -1.14 1.03
N ILE A 21 1.58 -1.05 0.65
CA ILE A 21 2.32 0.20 0.48
C ILE A 21 2.22 0.61 -0.98
N GLY A 22 1.72 1.82 -1.25
CA GLY A 22 1.71 2.42 -2.58
C GLY A 22 0.79 1.73 -3.59
N ALA A 23 -0.37 1.24 -3.14
CA ALA A 23 -1.33 0.53 -4.01
C ALA A 23 -1.94 1.40 -5.13
N LEU A 24 -2.00 2.72 -4.91
CA LEU A 24 -2.63 3.71 -5.79
C LEU A 24 -4.00 3.26 -6.32
N ASP A 25 -4.14 2.99 -7.62
CA ASP A 25 -5.38 2.61 -8.31
C ASP A 25 -5.45 1.12 -8.69
N ARG A 26 -4.41 0.34 -8.35
CA ARG A 26 -4.25 -1.08 -8.75
C ARG A 26 -3.79 -1.95 -7.58
N PRO A 27 -4.57 -2.04 -6.49
CA PRO A 27 -4.21 -2.85 -5.34
C PRO A 27 -4.03 -4.32 -5.72
N LEU A 28 -2.99 -4.96 -5.17
CA LEU A 28 -2.77 -6.39 -5.32
C LEU A 28 -3.71 -7.20 -4.44
N ILE A 29 -4.06 -6.70 -3.26
CA ILE A 29 -4.92 -7.37 -2.28
C ILE A 29 -6.27 -6.66 -2.22
N ALA A 30 -7.35 -7.41 -2.41
CA ALA A 30 -8.69 -6.87 -2.29
C ALA A 30 -9.15 -6.99 -0.83
N ARG A 31 -10.07 -6.11 -0.41
CA ARG A 31 -10.70 -6.20 0.92
C ARG A 31 -11.44 -7.52 1.18
N SER A 32 -11.75 -8.28 0.13
CA SER A 32 -12.33 -9.63 0.24
C SER A 32 -11.31 -10.72 0.56
N ASP A 33 -10.00 -10.45 0.39
CA ASP A 33 -8.95 -11.43 0.61
C ASP A 33 -8.33 -11.35 2.01
N ALA A 34 -8.38 -10.18 2.64
CA ALA A 34 -7.78 -9.85 3.94
C ALA A 34 -8.35 -8.53 4.50
N ASP A 35 -8.17 -8.29 5.81
CA ASP A 35 -8.31 -6.94 6.39
C ASP A 35 -7.11 -6.08 5.96
N ILE A 36 -7.16 -5.59 4.72
CA ILE A 36 -6.08 -4.82 4.09
C ILE A 36 -6.21 -3.32 4.39
N ARG A 37 -5.11 -2.73 4.86
CA ARG A 37 -4.95 -1.28 5.04
C ARG A 37 -3.97 -0.73 4.00
N HIS A 38 -4.25 0.44 3.48
CA HIS A 38 -3.38 1.08 2.49
C HIS A 38 -2.57 2.21 3.12
N VAL A 39 -1.30 2.30 2.76
CA VAL A 39 -0.42 3.41 3.13
C VAL A 39 0.21 4.01 1.89
N ASP A 40 0.25 5.34 1.84
CA ASP A 40 0.78 6.08 0.71
C ASP A 40 1.39 7.42 1.18
N HIS A 41 2.12 8.13 0.33
CA HIS A 41 2.77 9.40 0.70
C HIS A 41 1.79 10.59 0.79
N LEU A 42 0.56 10.43 0.28
CA LEU A 42 -0.56 11.38 0.41
C LEU A 42 -1.83 10.65 0.84
N ASP A 43 -2.83 11.38 1.32
CA ASP A 43 -4.17 10.86 1.52
C ASP A 43 -4.91 10.65 0.18
N THR A 44 -6.06 9.98 0.21
CA THR A 44 -6.85 9.68 -1.01
C THR A 44 -7.21 10.93 -1.79
N ALA A 45 -7.55 12.04 -1.12
CA ALA A 45 -7.87 13.30 -1.78
C ALA A 45 -6.65 13.90 -2.48
N GLY A 46 -5.50 13.94 -1.79
CA GLY A 46 -4.24 14.44 -2.33
C GLY A 46 -3.72 13.57 -3.48
N LEU A 47 -3.90 12.25 -3.43
CA LEU A 47 -3.57 11.37 -4.55
C LEU A 47 -4.46 11.64 -5.76
N ARG A 48 -5.78 11.77 -5.57
CA ARG A 48 -6.71 12.13 -6.66
C ARG A 48 -6.34 13.46 -7.30
N ASP A 49 -6.05 14.48 -6.51
CA ASP A 49 -5.63 15.79 -7.03
C ASP A 49 -4.30 15.70 -7.79
N LYS A 50 -3.31 15.00 -7.24
CA LYS A 50 -1.99 14.78 -7.86
C LYS A 50 -2.10 14.10 -9.22
N TYR A 51 -2.96 13.10 -9.35
CA TYR A 51 -3.09 12.26 -10.55
C TYR A 51 -4.28 12.64 -11.45
N GLN A 52 -5.01 13.72 -11.17
CA GLN A 52 -6.24 14.09 -11.90
C GLN A 52 -6.05 14.29 -13.42
N LEU A 53 -4.83 14.64 -13.85
CA LEU A 53 -4.47 14.85 -15.26
C LEU A 53 -3.69 13.68 -15.88
N ASP A 54 -3.36 12.66 -15.08
CA ASP A 54 -2.60 11.49 -15.54
C ASP A 54 -3.57 10.42 -16.05
N THR A 55 -3.64 10.27 -17.38
CA THR A 55 -4.53 9.30 -18.02
C THR A 55 -4.14 7.84 -17.78
N SER A 56 -2.96 7.58 -17.23
CA SER A 56 -2.51 6.24 -16.86
C SER A 56 -3.03 5.78 -15.50
N VAL A 57 -3.62 6.68 -14.70
CA VAL A 57 -4.16 6.43 -13.36
C VAL A 57 -5.68 6.57 -13.37
N ASN A 58 -6.38 5.55 -12.88
CA ASN A 58 -7.82 5.64 -12.66
C ASN A 58 -8.11 6.31 -11.31
N CYS A 59 -8.40 7.62 -11.32
CA CYS A 59 -8.68 8.39 -10.10
C CYS A 59 -9.84 7.84 -9.24
N GLU A 60 -10.86 7.28 -9.88
CA GLU A 60 -11.99 6.64 -9.18
C GLU A 60 -11.60 5.29 -8.55
N GLY A 61 -10.55 4.66 -9.08
CA GLY A 61 -9.97 3.42 -8.56
C GLY A 61 -8.95 3.62 -7.44
N ILE A 62 -8.55 4.87 -7.14
CA ILE A 62 -7.60 5.16 -6.06
C ILE A 62 -8.18 4.67 -4.73
N VAL A 63 -7.39 3.84 -4.04
CA VAL A 63 -7.77 3.21 -2.78
C VAL A 63 -8.02 4.22 -1.65
N ASP A 64 -8.80 3.79 -0.66
CA ASP A 64 -8.90 4.52 0.61
C ASP A 64 -7.60 4.35 1.39
N VAL A 65 -6.85 5.44 1.51
CA VAL A 65 -5.59 5.49 2.25
C VAL A 65 -5.92 5.50 3.74
N SER A 66 -5.42 4.49 4.46
CA SER A 66 -5.60 4.36 5.90
C SER A 66 -4.52 5.12 6.69
N TYR A 67 -3.32 5.25 6.11
CA TYR A 67 -2.18 5.94 6.73
C TYR A 67 -1.42 6.77 5.71
N VAL A 68 -1.00 7.97 6.10
CA VAL A 68 -0.12 8.82 5.29
C VAL A 68 1.32 8.65 5.77
N TRP A 69 2.21 8.21 4.89
CA TRP A 69 3.63 8.02 5.13
C TRP A 69 4.48 8.91 4.22
N SER A 70 4.60 10.18 4.62
CA SER A 70 5.37 11.18 3.87
C SER A 70 6.81 11.34 4.34
N ASN A 71 7.11 10.93 5.59
CA ASN A 71 8.44 11.01 6.19
C ASN A 71 8.58 10.01 7.35
N GLY A 72 9.81 9.86 7.84
CA GLY A 72 10.11 9.02 9.00
C GLY A 72 9.88 7.53 8.73
N SER A 73 9.67 6.81 9.81
CA SER A 73 9.43 5.37 9.79
C SER A 73 7.98 5.01 9.48
N LEU A 74 7.74 3.87 8.84
CA LEU A 74 6.39 3.32 8.64
C LEU A 74 5.70 3.10 10.01
N ARG A 75 6.46 2.69 11.02
CA ARG A 75 5.94 2.52 12.40
C ARG A 75 5.42 3.84 12.98
N GLN A 76 6.06 4.97 12.69
CA GLN A 76 5.57 6.30 13.09
C GLN A 76 4.28 6.68 12.37
N ALA A 77 4.14 6.34 11.09
CA ALA A 77 2.94 6.63 10.31
C ALA A 77 1.71 5.82 10.76
N VAL A 78 1.91 4.54 11.08
CA VAL A 78 0.82 3.63 11.47
C VAL A 78 0.48 3.74 12.96
N GLY A 79 1.48 3.96 13.81
CA GLY A 79 1.34 4.00 15.26
C GLY A 79 1.94 2.77 15.97
N PRO A 80 2.30 2.91 17.27
CA PRO A 80 3.05 1.89 17.99
C PRO A 80 2.24 0.63 18.30
N ASP A 81 0.91 0.69 18.39
CA ASP A 81 0.09 -0.44 18.84
C ASP A 81 -0.57 -1.22 17.69
N ILE A 82 -0.23 -0.88 16.45
CA ILE A 82 -0.76 -1.53 15.25
C ILE A 82 0.26 -2.53 14.72
N PHE A 83 -0.21 -3.75 14.46
CA PHE A 83 0.57 -4.86 13.92
C PHE A 83 -0.14 -5.44 12.70
N PHE A 84 0.65 -5.98 11.77
CA PHE A 84 0.19 -6.61 10.55
C PHE A 84 0.80 -8.01 10.44
N ASP A 85 0.02 -8.96 9.94
CA ASP A 85 0.47 -10.32 9.64
C ASP A 85 1.35 -10.36 8.37
N PHE A 86 1.13 -9.43 7.46
CA PHE A 86 1.89 -9.32 6.22
C PHE A 86 1.96 -7.88 5.68
N ALA A 87 2.97 -7.61 4.86
CA ALA A 87 3.13 -6.37 4.12
C ALA A 87 3.35 -6.67 2.63
N VAL A 88 2.73 -5.89 1.75
CA VAL A 88 2.91 -5.95 0.30
C VAL A 88 3.37 -4.59 -0.21
N ALA A 89 4.39 -4.57 -1.06
CA ALA A 89 4.79 -3.40 -1.82
C ALA A 89 5.10 -3.86 -3.25
N SER A 90 4.29 -3.46 -4.22
CA SER A 90 4.48 -3.87 -5.62
C SER A 90 4.61 -2.66 -6.51
N HIS A 91 5.65 -2.68 -7.35
CA HIS A 91 6.05 -1.54 -8.18
C HIS A 91 6.41 -0.28 -7.38
N VAL A 92 6.88 -0.45 -6.14
CA VAL A 92 7.30 0.65 -5.24
C VAL A 92 8.83 0.76 -5.18
N ILE A 93 9.53 -0.37 -5.18
CA ILE A 93 10.97 -0.45 -4.89
C ILE A 93 11.81 0.29 -5.94
N GLU A 94 11.35 0.29 -7.19
CA GLU A 94 11.97 1.01 -8.30
C GLU A 94 11.91 2.53 -8.16
N HIS A 95 10.99 3.04 -7.34
CA HIS A 95 10.81 4.47 -7.08
C HIS A 95 11.51 4.91 -5.79
N ALA A 96 12.11 3.98 -5.03
CA ALA A 96 12.85 4.28 -3.81
C ALA A 96 14.28 4.72 -4.13
N PRO A 97 14.66 6.00 -3.92
CA PRO A 97 16.01 6.48 -4.24
C PRO A 97 17.09 5.88 -3.33
N ASN A 98 16.72 5.45 -2.12
CA ASN A 98 17.58 4.78 -1.17
C ASN A 98 16.88 3.56 -0.55
N LEU A 99 17.09 2.40 -1.15
CA LEU A 99 16.45 1.15 -0.75
C LEU A 99 16.84 0.70 0.67
N ILE A 100 18.12 0.83 1.05
CA ILE A 100 18.58 0.40 2.38
C ILE A 100 17.87 1.21 3.47
N GLN A 101 17.77 2.52 3.26
CA GLN A 101 17.04 3.40 4.17
C GLN A 101 15.55 3.06 4.20
N TRP A 102 14.93 2.79 3.04
CA TRP A 102 13.52 2.43 2.98
C TRP A 102 13.20 1.12 3.73
N LEU A 103 14.08 0.12 3.65
CA LEU A 103 13.94 -1.14 4.41
C LEU A 103 14.19 -0.99 5.91
N SER A 104 14.90 0.07 6.32
CA SER A 104 15.21 0.36 7.73
C SER A 104 14.22 1.36 8.35
N ALA A 105 13.29 1.88 7.54
CA ALA A 105 12.24 2.78 7.95
C ALA A 105 11.04 2.01 8.54
#